data_AF-A0A8J8NJS9-F1
#
_entry.id   AF-A0A8J8NJS9-F1
#
_cell.length_a   1.000
_cell.length_b   1.000
_cell.length_c   1.000
_cell.angle_alpha   90.00
_cell.angle_beta   90.00
_cell.angle_gamma   90.00
#
_symmetry.space_group_name_H-M   'P 1'
#
loop_
_entity.id
_entity.type
_entity.pdbx_description
1 polymer ?
#
loop_
_entity_poly.entity_id
_entity_poly.type
_entity_poly.pdbx_seq_one_letter_code
_entity_poly.pdbx_strand_id
1 'polypeptide(L)'
;MLIISIMSHSALKKKDDDLEDVPLEQPSPIIGVEEDVDFDTAPIKRLCPYCNQKVITFVEEEMHPLFFMMALFSLIIFGLLSFILLPLAFLLTKSAIHRCSRCLQRIGMRQCYGLPKSVEDDVWQFRFGKCAVVMARLYAIILLSIIAIACLAYAWKGPALMSSQPLNYDKPLPTHLINATWDEFLDDCGGKVIVENYIHARAVFNRKYENQLVIWTGLYAGVKEVKGQTLWGTDHALNLFVKMSPTESYLYPDLMLSVSSQMLNNDRDLLLLNKGDEIRFKARILGMGDEVRMHHLHLVELAGTGEHKELGVELILRDSY
;
A
#
# COMPACT_ATOMS: atom_id res chain seq x y z
N MET A 1 21.63 18.64 14.18
CA MET A 1 22.67 19.67 14.40
C MET A 1 23.33 19.94 13.06
N LEU A 2 22.86 20.95 12.33
CA LEU A 2 23.57 21.56 11.21
C LEU A 2 22.93 22.94 10.97
N ILE A 3 23.77 23.95 11.19
CA ILE A 3 23.45 25.36 11.33
C ILE A 3 23.37 25.98 9.94
N ILE A 4 22.29 26.71 9.68
CA ILE A 4 22.07 27.49 8.46
C ILE A 4 22.93 28.75 8.54
N SER A 5 23.80 28.90 7.55
CA SER A 5 24.67 30.08 7.39
C SER A 5 23.92 31.20 6.67
N ILE A 6 24.03 32.39 7.25
CA ILE A 6 23.49 33.66 6.78
C ILE A 6 24.44 34.21 5.70
N MET A 7 23.90 34.63 4.55
CA MET A 7 24.57 35.61 3.69
C MET A 7 23.65 36.76 3.36
N SER A 8 24.11 37.92 3.79
CA SER A 8 23.62 39.28 3.55
C SER A 8 24.36 39.91 2.36
N HIS A 9 23.84 41.05 1.89
CA HIS A 9 24.32 41.97 0.84
C HIS A 9 24.01 41.52 -0.60
N SER A 10 23.38 42.33 -1.45
CA SER A 10 23.66 43.75 -1.72
C SER A 10 22.53 44.34 -2.61
N ALA A 11 22.07 45.55 -2.28
CA ALA A 11 22.28 46.80 -3.04
C ALA A 11 21.16 47.19 -4.03
N LEU A 12 20.31 48.09 -3.52
CA LEU A 12 19.82 49.33 -4.14
C LEU A 12 19.90 49.45 -5.68
N LYS A 13 18.72 49.52 -6.31
CA LYS A 13 18.51 50.47 -7.41
C LYS A 13 17.18 51.18 -7.21
N LYS A 14 17.29 52.40 -6.69
CA LYS A 14 16.25 53.41 -6.59
C LYS A 14 15.91 53.84 -8.02
N LYS A 15 14.69 53.54 -8.47
CA LYS A 15 14.10 54.12 -9.66
C LYS A 15 13.01 55.05 -9.15
N ASP A 16 13.38 56.33 -9.07
CA ASP A 16 12.46 57.43 -8.91
C ASP A 16 11.64 57.45 -10.21
N ASP A 17 10.37 57.02 -10.13
CA ASP A 17 9.39 57.20 -11.19
C ASP A 17 8.41 58.28 -10.69
N ASP A 18 8.21 59.24 -11.58
CA ASP A 18 7.67 60.56 -11.33
C ASP A 18 6.24 60.58 -10.78
N LEU A 19 6.05 61.58 -9.93
CA LEU A 19 4.84 62.00 -9.27
C LEU A 19 3.88 62.61 -10.32
N GLU A 20 2.95 61.83 -10.84
CA GLU A 20 1.72 62.40 -11.42
C GLU A 20 0.68 62.55 -10.30
N ASP A 21 0.44 63.80 -9.93
CA ASP A 21 -0.65 64.22 -9.05
C ASP A 21 -2.01 63.91 -9.71
N VAL A 22 -2.63 62.81 -9.28
CA VAL A 22 -4.03 62.52 -9.58
C VAL A 22 -4.91 63.38 -8.66
N PRO A 23 -5.88 64.16 -9.17
CA PRO A 23 -6.73 65.00 -8.35
C PRO A 23 -7.50 64.20 -7.30
N LEU A 24 -7.51 64.71 -6.07
CA LEU A 24 -8.29 64.21 -4.94
C LEU A 24 -9.80 64.47 -5.19
N GLU A 25 -10.53 63.46 -5.64
CA GLU A 25 -11.98 63.42 -5.44
C GLU A 25 -12.29 63.03 -3.98
N GLN A 26 -13.03 63.88 -3.29
CA GLN A 26 -13.59 63.62 -1.96
C GLN A 26 -14.74 62.61 -2.05
N PRO A 27 -14.99 61.80 -1.00
CA PRO A 27 -15.88 60.65 -1.07
C PRO A 27 -17.35 61.08 -0.93
N SER A 28 -18.18 60.71 -1.89
CA SER A 28 -19.63 60.65 -1.72
C SER A 28 -20.02 59.32 -1.05
N PRO A 29 -20.97 59.30 -0.09
CA PRO A 29 -21.36 58.09 0.61
C PRO A 29 -22.52 57.42 -0.13
N ILE A 30 -22.25 56.47 -1.03
CA ILE A 30 -23.33 55.71 -1.69
C ILE A 30 -22.94 54.24 -1.89
N ILE A 31 -23.52 53.41 -1.02
CA ILE A 31 -24.29 52.20 -1.36
C ILE A 31 -23.69 51.30 -2.45
N GLY A 32 -23.14 50.17 -2.00
CA GLY A 32 -23.35 48.84 -2.59
C GLY A 32 -23.18 48.71 -4.09
N VAL A 33 -21.93 48.75 -4.55
CA VAL A 33 -21.51 48.00 -5.74
C VAL A 33 -20.31 47.17 -5.31
N GLU A 34 -20.53 45.87 -5.07
CA GLU A 34 -19.45 44.88 -5.10
C GLU A 34 -18.89 44.90 -6.52
N GLU A 35 -17.95 45.79 -6.80
CA GLU A 35 -17.05 45.57 -7.93
C GLU A 35 -16.26 44.30 -7.60
N ASP A 36 -16.45 43.25 -8.41
CA ASP A 36 -15.67 42.02 -8.40
C ASP A 36 -14.22 42.36 -8.78
N VAL A 37 -13.49 42.99 -7.87
CA VAL A 37 -12.12 43.39 -8.16
C VAL A 37 -11.25 42.14 -8.05
N ASP A 38 -10.70 41.71 -9.19
CA ASP A 38 -9.83 40.53 -9.28
C ASP A 38 -8.62 40.68 -8.35
N PHE A 39 -8.64 39.96 -7.22
CA PHE A 39 -7.51 39.87 -6.31
C PHE A 39 -6.45 39.03 -6.99
N ASP A 40 -5.29 39.58 -7.38
CA ASP A 40 -4.20 38.75 -7.91
C ASP A 40 -3.37 38.12 -6.78
N THR A 41 -2.51 37.15 -7.11
CA THR A 41 -1.60 36.47 -6.16
C THR A 41 -0.58 37.44 -5.51
N ALA A 42 -0.51 38.68 -5.99
CA ALA A 42 0.37 39.73 -5.50
C ALA A 42 -0.31 40.60 -4.43
N PRO A 43 0.44 41.14 -3.46
CA PRO A 43 -0.11 42.06 -2.46
C PRO A 43 -0.61 43.34 -3.13
N ILE A 44 -1.86 43.71 -2.82
CA ILE A 44 -2.50 44.93 -3.36
C ILE A 44 -2.68 46.00 -2.28
N LYS A 45 -2.57 47.27 -2.69
CA LYS A 45 -2.86 48.44 -1.85
C LYS A 45 -4.36 48.75 -1.93
N ARG A 46 -5.08 48.62 -0.82
CA ARG A 46 -6.51 48.99 -0.73
C ARG A 46 -6.90 49.52 0.64
N LEU A 47 -8.07 50.16 0.69
CA LEU A 47 -8.71 50.52 1.94
C LEU A 47 -9.31 49.25 2.57
N CYS A 48 -8.97 48.96 3.82
CA CYS A 48 -9.57 47.84 4.53
C CYS A 48 -11.00 48.19 4.97
N PRO A 49 -12.03 47.36 4.68
CA PRO A 49 -13.40 47.63 5.08
C PRO A 49 -13.61 47.56 6.61
N TYR A 50 -12.74 46.86 7.33
CA TYR A 50 -12.86 46.67 8.78
C TYR A 50 -12.19 47.77 9.60
N CYS A 51 -11.04 48.29 9.16
CA CYS A 51 -10.28 49.30 9.91
C CYS A 51 -10.22 50.66 9.21
N ASN A 52 -10.81 50.78 8.02
CA ASN A 52 -10.89 51.98 7.20
C ASN A 52 -9.55 52.68 6.92
N GLN A 53 -8.45 51.92 6.96
CA GLN A 53 -7.11 52.41 6.69
C GLN A 53 -6.60 51.87 5.35
N LYS A 54 -5.82 52.69 4.65
CA LYS A 54 -5.10 52.30 3.44
C LYS A 54 -3.95 51.37 3.83
N VAL A 55 -4.07 50.09 3.47
CA VAL A 55 -3.12 49.04 3.83
C VAL A 55 -2.62 48.31 2.59
N ILE A 56 -1.40 47.78 2.69
CA ILE A 56 -0.92 46.74 1.78
C ILE A 56 -1.42 45.41 2.36
N THR A 57 -2.23 44.71 1.58
CA THR A 57 -2.63 43.33 1.92
C THR A 57 -1.42 42.43 1.88
N PHE A 58 -1.32 41.49 2.81
CA PHE A 58 -0.36 40.40 2.70
C PHE A 58 -1.12 39.12 2.37
N VAL A 59 -0.48 38.23 1.61
CA VAL A 59 -1.10 37.04 1.06
C VAL A 59 -0.68 35.85 1.90
N GLU A 60 -1.65 35.14 2.46
CA GLU A 60 -1.44 33.85 3.11
C GLU A 60 -1.96 32.73 2.21
N GLU A 61 -1.23 31.62 2.17
CA GLU A 61 -1.64 30.42 1.44
C GLU A 61 -2.35 29.46 2.40
N GLU A 62 -3.64 29.23 2.18
CA GLU A 62 -4.43 28.28 2.95
C GLU A 62 -4.87 27.09 2.09
N MET A 63 -4.96 25.92 2.72
CA MET A 63 -5.50 24.72 2.08
C MET A 63 -7.02 24.80 1.97
N HIS A 64 -7.53 24.58 0.77
CA HIS A 64 -8.97 24.46 0.58
C HIS A 64 -9.49 23.14 1.17
N PRO A 65 -10.66 23.09 1.82
CA PRO A 65 -11.25 21.84 2.34
C PRO A 65 -11.38 20.71 1.31
N LEU A 66 -11.53 21.06 0.03
CA LEU A 66 -11.56 20.10 -1.08
C LEU A 66 -10.28 19.27 -1.21
N PHE A 67 -9.14 19.77 -0.75
CA PHE A 67 -7.89 19.00 -0.75
C PHE A 67 -8.04 17.69 0.03
N PHE A 68 -8.66 17.73 1.23
CA PHE A 68 -8.85 16.54 2.04
C PHE A 68 -9.76 15.51 1.36
N MET A 69 -10.82 15.97 0.69
CA MET A 69 -11.70 15.08 -0.07
C MET A 69 -10.98 14.43 -1.26
N MET A 70 -10.19 15.21 -2.00
CA MET A 70 -9.38 14.69 -3.12
C MET A 70 -8.27 13.75 -2.64
N ALA A 71 -7.67 14.04 -1.48
CA ALA A 71 -6.66 13.19 -0.85
C ALA A 71 -7.24 11.84 -0.42
N LEU A 72 -8.41 11.85 0.22
CA LEU A 72 -9.12 10.63 0.60
C LEU A 72 -9.50 9.80 -0.62
N PHE A 73 -10.06 10.44 -1.65
CA PHE A 73 -10.49 9.76 -2.86
C PHE A 73 -9.31 9.15 -3.63
N SER A 74 -8.21 9.89 -3.75
CA SER A 74 -6.98 9.38 -4.37
C SER A 74 -6.36 8.23 -3.57
N LEU A 75 -6.40 8.26 -2.24
CA LEU A 75 -5.97 7.14 -1.40
C LEU A 75 -6.82 5.89 -1.63
N ILE A 76 -8.14 6.04 -1.76
CA ILE A 76 -9.05 4.91 -2.02
C ILE A 76 -8.79 4.30 -3.41
N ILE A 77 -8.56 5.13 -4.44
CA ILE A 77 -8.39 4.65 -5.82
C ILE A 77 -6.98 4.11 -6.07
N PHE A 78 -5.95 4.86 -5.65
CA PHE A 78 -4.55 4.57 -5.99
C PHE A 78 -3.78 3.88 -4.85
N GLY A 79 -4.39 3.74 -3.67
CA GLY A 79 -3.71 3.16 -2.51
C GLY A 79 -2.45 3.95 -2.14
N LEU A 80 -1.37 3.23 -1.85
CA LEU A 80 -0.08 3.83 -1.46
C LEU A 80 0.55 4.71 -2.56
N LEU A 81 0.20 4.51 -3.84
CA LEU A 81 0.69 5.38 -4.92
C LEU A 81 0.14 6.81 -4.82
N SER A 82 -0.95 7.02 -4.06
CA SER A 82 -1.50 8.34 -3.79
C SER A 82 -0.49 9.26 -3.11
N PHE A 83 0.44 8.74 -2.30
CA PHE A 83 1.47 9.58 -1.65
C PHE A 83 2.36 10.34 -2.62
N ILE A 84 2.53 9.85 -3.85
CA ILE A 84 3.28 10.55 -4.92
C ILE A 84 2.41 11.66 -5.55
N LEU A 85 1.09 11.44 -5.61
CA LEU A 85 0.12 12.38 -6.20
C LEU A 85 -0.29 13.51 -5.24
N LEU A 86 -0.24 13.28 -3.93
CA LEU A 86 -0.67 14.23 -2.91
C LEU A 86 0.09 15.57 -2.94
N PRO A 87 1.43 15.62 -3.08
CA PRO A 87 2.14 16.89 -3.21
C PRO A 87 1.68 17.71 -4.43
N LEU A 88 1.37 17.03 -5.54
CA LEU A 88 0.83 17.69 -6.73
C LEU A 88 -0.58 18.21 -6.47
N ALA A 89 -1.46 17.40 -5.89
CA ALA A 89 -2.81 17.82 -5.50
C ALA A 89 -2.78 19.00 -4.51
N PHE A 90 -1.84 19.00 -3.57
CA PHE A 90 -1.63 20.09 -2.63
C PHE A 90 -1.27 21.39 -3.35
N LEU A 91 -0.31 21.35 -4.27
CA LEU A 91 0.07 22.54 -5.06
C LEU A 91 -1.09 23.08 -5.90
N LEU A 92 -1.94 22.20 -6.43
CA LEU A 92 -3.09 22.59 -7.26
C LEU A 92 -4.28 23.15 -6.45
N THR A 93 -4.41 22.79 -5.17
CA THR A 93 -5.59 23.13 -4.34
C THR A 93 -5.34 24.28 -3.35
N LYS A 94 -4.14 24.87 -3.36
CA LYS A 94 -3.84 26.06 -2.57
C LYS A 94 -4.75 27.22 -2.94
N SER A 95 -5.12 28.02 -1.95
CA SER A 95 -5.88 29.25 -2.12
C SER A 95 -5.15 30.43 -1.51
N ALA A 96 -5.16 31.56 -2.20
CA ALA A 96 -4.50 32.79 -1.76
C ALA A 96 -5.52 33.65 -1.02
N ILE A 97 -5.28 33.92 0.25
CA ILE A 97 -6.14 34.74 1.10
C ILE A 97 -5.44 36.07 1.37
N HIS A 98 -6.11 37.16 1.01
CA HIS A 98 -5.63 38.51 1.29
C HIS A 98 -6.10 38.94 2.67
N ARG A 99 -5.15 39.14 3.57
CA ARG A 99 -5.42 39.65 4.92
C ARG A 99 -4.92 41.09 5.08
N CYS A 100 -5.60 41.82 5.96
CA CYS A 100 -5.19 43.15 6.35
C CYS A 100 -3.91 43.08 7.21
N SER A 101 -2.86 43.82 6.86
CA SER A 101 -1.62 43.89 7.67
C SER A 101 -1.81 44.53 9.04
N ARG A 102 -2.91 45.25 9.29
CA ARG A 102 -3.22 45.92 10.55
C ARG A 102 -4.18 45.10 11.43
N CYS A 103 -5.35 44.76 10.91
CA CYS A 103 -6.40 44.09 11.68
C CYS A 103 -6.47 42.57 11.45
N LEU A 104 -5.64 42.02 10.56
CA LEU A 104 -5.57 40.59 10.21
C LEU A 104 -6.87 39.98 9.66
N GLN A 105 -7.92 40.79 9.48
CA GLN A 105 -9.18 40.34 8.90
C GLN A 105 -9.01 40.01 7.40
N ARG A 106 -9.76 39.02 6.94
CA ARG A 106 -9.79 38.57 5.55
C ARG A 106 -10.52 39.59 4.68
N ILE A 107 -9.83 40.17 3.70
CA ILE A 107 -10.37 41.18 2.79
C ILE A 107 -10.84 40.55 1.48
N GLY A 108 -10.16 39.49 1.03
CA GLY A 108 -10.47 38.81 -0.22
C GLY A 108 -9.85 37.43 -0.26
N MET A 109 -10.38 36.57 -1.13
CA MET A 109 -9.84 35.25 -1.40
C MET A 109 -9.81 35.03 -2.90
N ARG A 110 -8.67 34.55 -3.40
CA ARG A 110 -8.55 34.00 -4.74
C ARG A 110 -8.38 32.49 -4.63
N GLN A 111 -9.33 31.76 -5.19
CA GLN A 111 -9.15 30.34 -5.45
C GLN A 111 -8.17 30.21 -6.61
N CYS A 112 -7.02 29.55 -6.39
CA CYS A 112 -6.02 29.31 -7.43
C CYS A 112 -6.42 28.15 -8.36
N TYR A 113 -7.53 27.48 -8.06
CA TYR A 113 -8.19 26.54 -8.95
C TYR A 113 -9.55 27.11 -9.37
N GLY A 114 -9.88 26.96 -10.65
CA GLY A 114 -11.16 27.40 -11.21
C GLY A 114 -11.89 26.22 -11.81
N LEU A 115 -13.06 25.90 -11.25
CA LEU A 115 -14.05 25.05 -11.90
C LEU A 115 -15.00 25.94 -12.73
N PRO A 116 -15.64 25.41 -13.78
CA PRO A 116 -16.65 26.16 -14.52
C PRO A 116 -17.74 26.66 -13.57
N LYS A 117 -18.04 27.97 -13.63
CA LYS A 117 -19.01 28.63 -12.75
C LYS A 117 -20.44 28.14 -13.03
N SER A 118 -20.75 27.82 -14.28
CA SER A 118 -21.97 27.14 -14.68
C SER A 118 -21.64 25.92 -15.55
N VAL A 119 -22.37 24.83 -15.34
CA VAL A 119 -22.26 23.60 -16.15
C VAL A 119 -22.80 23.83 -17.57
N GLU A 120 -23.66 24.84 -17.74
CA GLU A 120 -24.33 25.18 -19.00
C GLU A 120 -23.43 25.91 -19.99
N ASP A 121 -22.31 26.49 -19.52
CA ASP A 121 -21.38 27.24 -20.35
C ASP A 121 -20.76 26.34 -21.44
N ASP A 122 -20.74 26.83 -22.69
CA ASP A 122 -20.17 26.09 -23.83
C ASP A 122 -18.64 25.94 -23.73
N VAL A 123 -18.00 26.78 -22.92
CA VAL A 123 -16.56 26.81 -22.71
C VAL A 123 -16.26 26.62 -21.23
N TRP A 124 -15.51 25.57 -20.91
CA TRP A 124 -15.03 25.32 -19.56
C TRP A 124 -13.60 25.82 -19.41
N GLN A 125 -13.35 26.57 -18.34
CA GLN A 125 -12.04 27.11 -18.02
C GLN A 125 -11.51 26.44 -16.74
N PHE A 126 -10.54 25.56 -16.90
CA PHE A 126 -9.83 24.94 -15.79
C PHE A 126 -8.59 25.76 -15.48
N ARG A 127 -8.60 26.47 -14.34
CA ARG A 127 -7.44 27.24 -13.89
C ARG A 127 -6.64 26.39 -12.90
N PHE A 128 -5.33 26.29 -13.12
CA PHE A 128 -4.36 25.62 -12.25
C PHE A 128 -3.21 26.60 -11.97
N GLY A 129 -3.37 27.42 -10.93
CA GLY A 129 -2.43 28.49 -10.62
C GLY A 129 -2.34 29.52 -11.75
N LYS A 130 -1.18 29.60 -12.41
CA LYS A 130 -0.94 30.51 -13.55
C LYS A 130 -1.31 29.92 -14.90
N CYS A 131 -1.47 28.61 -14.99
CA CYS A 131 -1.89 27.94 -16.23
C CYS A 131 -3.41 27.89 -16.27
N ALA A 132 -4.00 28.30 -17.39
CA ALA A 132 -5.43 28.14 -17.65
C ALA A 132 -5.60 27.27 -18.88
N VAL A 133 -6.31 26.16 -18.72
CA VAL A 133 -6.73 25.29 -19.82
C VAL A 133 -8.17 25.65 -20.13
N VAL A 134 -8.36 26.26 -21.30
CA VAL A 134 -9.68 26.58 -21.83
C VAL A 134 -10.06 25.50 -22.83
N MET A 135 -11.17 24.81 -22.60
CA MET A 135 -11.61 23.69 -23.42
C MET A 135 -13.10 23.82 -23.70
N ALA A 136 -13.54 23.46 -24.91
CA ALA A 136 -14.97 23.37 -25.20
C ALA A 136 -15.61 22.23 -24.38
N ARG A 137 -16.85 22.43 -23.96
CA ARG A 137 -17.60 21.51 -23.08
C ARG A 137 -17.56 20.05 -23.57
N LEU A 138 -17.75 19.84 -24.86
CA LEU A 138 -17.77 18.49 -25.45
C LEU A 138 -16.45 17.74 -25.24
N TYR A 139 -15.32 18.40 -25.50
CA TYR A 139 -14.00 17.77 -25.32
C TYR A 139 -13.67 17.53 -23.85
N ALA A 140 -14.09 18.42 -22.95
CA ALA A 140 -13.87 18.26 -21.52
C ALA A 140 -14.63 17.04 -20.97
N ILE A 141 -15.89 16.87 -21.37
CA ILE A 141 -16.71 15.71 -20.97
C ILE A 141 -16.09 14.41 -21.50
N ILE A 142 -15.68 14.37 -22.78
CA ILE A 142 -15.02 13.21 -23.37
C ILE A 142 -13.75 12.86 -22.60
N LEU A 143 -12.88 13.83 -22.32
CA LEU A 143 -11.63 13.59 -21.59
C LEU A 143 -11.88 13.06 -20.17
N LEU A 144 -12.80 13.68 -19.43
CA LEU A 144 -13.17 13.22 -18.09
C LEU A 144 -13.76 11.80 -18.11
N SER A 145 -14.55 11.46 -19.12
CA SER A 145 -15.10 10.11 -19.29
C SER A 145 -14.01 9.07 -19.53
N ILE A 146 -13.00 9.38 -20.36
CA ILE A 146 -11.87 8.49 -20.63
C ILE A 146 -11.06 8.25 -19.35
N ILE A 147 -10.76 9.31 -18.60
CA ILE A 147 -10.04 9.20 -17.33
C ILE A 147 -10.84 8.37 -16.32
N ALA A 148 -12.14 8.60 -16.21
CA ALA A 148 -13.01 7.83 -15.32
C ALA A 148 -13.04 6.34 -15.69
N ILE A 149 -13.18 6.01 -16.99
CA ILE A 149 -13.13 4.62 -17.46
C ILE A 149 -11.76 3.99 -17.20
N ALA A 150 -10.67 4.71 -17.41
CA ALA A 150 -9.32 4.22 -17.11
C ALA A 150 -9.12 3.97 -15.62
N CYS A 151 -9.58 4.87 -14.75
CA CYS A 151 -9.56 4.70 -13.30
C CYS A 151 -10.44 3.52 -12.85
N LEU A 152 -11.63 3.36 -13.42
CA LEU A 152 -12.51 2.22 -13.13
C LEU A 152 -11.92 0.91 -13.62
N ALA A 153 -11.31 0.88 -14.80
CA ALA A 153 -10.61 -0.29 -15.32
C ALA A 153 -9.41 -0.64 -14.44
N TYR A 154 -8.65 0.36 -14.00
CA TYR A 154 -7.55 0.18 -13.05
C TYR A 154 -8.05 -0.35 -11.71
N ALA A 155 -9.10 0.24 -11.14
CA ALA A 155 -9.68 -0.21 -9.88
C ALA A 155 -10.32 -1.61 -9.98
N TRP A 156 -10.93 -1.96 -11.11
CA TRP A 156 -11.49 -3.28 -11.38
C TRP A 156 -10.39 -4.34 -11.54
N LYS A 157 -9.27 -3.98 -12.18
CA LYS A 157 -8.08 -4.84 -12.25
C LYS A 157 -7.26 -4.82 -10.96
N GLY A 158 -7.44 -3.81 -10.10
CA GLY A 158 -6.76 -3.59 -8.83
C GLY A 158 -6.86 -4.75 -7.83
N PRO A 159 -8.02 -5.39 -7.59
CA PRO A 159 -8.06 -6.60 -6.79
C PRO A 159 -7.29 -7.75 -7.46
N ALA A 160 -7.14 -7.80 -8.79
CA ALA A 160 -6.23 -8.78 -9.39
C ALA A 160 -4.75 -8.40 -9.24
N LEU A 161 -4.40 -7.11 -9.24
CA LEU A 161 -3.00 -6.65 -9.10
C LEU A 161 -2.50 -6.65 -7.65
N MET A 162 -3.37 -6.51 -6.65
CA MET A 162 -3.02 -6.55 -5.22
C MET A 162 -3.52 -7.79 -4.47
N SER A 163 -4.59 -8.48 -4.92
CA SER A 163 -5.09 -9.72 -4.28
C SER A 163 -4.67 -11.00 -4.99
N SER A 164 -3.98 -10.94 -6.13
CA SER A 164 -3.29 -12.13 -6.64
C SER A 164 -1.79 -12.00 -6.37
N GLN A 165 -1.40 -12.77 -5.36
CA GLN A 165 -0.05 -13.19 -5.02
C GLN A 165 0.69 -12.18 -4.10
N PRO A 166 1.18 -12.62 -2.92
CA PRO A 166 2.40 -11.99 -2.39
C PRO A 166 3.44 -12.00 -3.53
N LEU A 167 4.44 -11.14 -3.45
CA LEU A 167 5.53 -10.95 -4.38
C LEU A 167 6.35 -12.24 -4.67
N ASN A 168 5.70 -13.31 -5.12
CA ASN A 168 6.25 -14.56 -5.57
C ASN A 168 6.56 -14.33 -7.03
N TYR A 169 7.78 -13.88 -7.26
CA TYR A 169 8.49 -14.00 -8.53
C TYR A 169 8.75 -15.49 -8.90
N ASP A 170 7.86 -16.39 -8.52
CA ASP A 170 7.90 -17.78 -8.92
C ASP A 170 6.79 -17.98 -9.94
N LYS A 171 7.15 -17.86 -11.22
CA LYS A 171 6.57 -18.79 -12.19
C LYS A 171 6.61 -20.16 -11.52
N PRO A 172 5.52 -20.96 -11.47
CA PRO A 172 5.60 -22.27 -10.87
C PRO A 172 6.74 -23.00 -11.58
N LEU A 173 7.89 -23.12 -10.91
CA LEU A 173 8.99 -23.90 -11.44
C LEU A 173 8.40 -25.28 -11.71
N PRO A 174 8.75 -25.92 -12.83
CA PRO A 174 8.24 -27.24 -13.13
C PRO A 174 8.53 -28.14 -11.92
N THR A 175 7.45 -28.55 -11.24
CA THR A 175 7.54 -29.36 -10.03
C THR A 175 7.83 -30.78 -10.48
N HIS A 176 9.05 -31.24 -10.23
CA HIS A 176 9.42 -32.62 -10.54
C HIS A 176 9.30 -33.47 -9.28
N LEU A 177 8.87 -34.72 -9.47
CA LEU A 177 8.91 -35.71 -8.41
C LEU A 177 10.36 -36.13 -8.22
N ILE A 178 10.91 -35.85 -7.04
CA ILE A 178 12.25 -36.31 -6.66
C ILE A 178 12.13 -37.59 -5.83
N ASN A 179 13.01 -38.56 -6.08
CA ASN A 179 13.08 -39.82 -5.33
C ASN A 179 13.99 -39.70 -4.10
N ALA A 180 13.97 -38.55 -3.42
CA ALA A 180 14.79 -38.34 -2.22
C ALA A 180 14.05 -38.87 -1.00
N THR A 181 14.75 -39.61 -0.14
CA THR A 181 14.20 -40.07 1.15
C THR A 181 14.32 -38.98 2.22
N TRP A 182 13.62 -39.18 3.34
CA TRP A 182 13.75 -38.30 4.50
C TRP A 182 15.17 -38.34 5.09
N ASP A 183 15.80 -39.52 5.16
CA ASP A 183 17.18 -39.66 5.64
C ASP A 183 18.17 -38.85 4.78
N GLU A 184 18.04 -38.94 3.45
CA GLU A 184 18.87 -38.15 2.52
C GLU A 184 18.64 -36.64 2.71
N PHE A 185 17.41 -36.23 2.99
CA PHE A 185 17.12 -34.82 3.28
C PHE A 185 17.79 -34.35 4.58
N LEU A 186 17.84 -35.20 5.61
CA LEU A 186 18.52 -34.89 6.85
C LEU A 186 20.05 -34.82 6.70
N ASP A 187 20.62 -35.68 5.88
CA ASP A 187 22.07 -35.65 5.60
C ASP A 187 22.48 -34.40 4.80
N ASP A 188 21.58 -33.85 3.96
CA ASP A 188 21.85 -32.66 3.17
C ASP A 188 21.47 -31.35 3.89
N CYS A 189 20.36 -31.35 4.63
CA CYS A 189 19.65 -30.16 5.13
C CYS A 189 19.19 -30.27 6.59
N GLY A 190 19.56 -31.33 7.31
CA GLY A 190 19.14 -31.52 8.69
C GLY A 190 19.75 -30.53 9.68
N GLY A 191 19.21 -30.48 10.90
CA GLY A 191 19.61 -29.55 11.96
C GLY A 191 21.12 -29.54 12.25
N LYS A 192 21.76 -30.72 12.27
CA LYS A 192 23.22 -30.83 12.46
C LYS A 192 24.01 -30.14 11.35
N VAL A 193 23.62 -30.34 10.10
CA VAL A 193 24.27 -29.75 8.91
C VAL A 193 24.06 -28.24 8.87
N ILE A 194 22.87 -27.79 9.28
CA ILE A 194 22.55 -26.36 9.40
C ILE A 194 23.44 -25.68 10.43
N VAL A 195 23.67 -26.31 11.59
CA VAL A 195 24.54 -25.78 12.65
C VAL A 195 26.00 -25.73 12.18
N GLU A 196 26.46 -26.72 11.41
CA GLU A 196 27.81 -26.74 10.85
C GLU A 196 28.02 -25.68 9.75
N ASN A 197 27.11 -25.61 8.78
CA ASN A 197 27.21 -24.67 7.66
C ASN A 197 25.85 -24.35 7.01
N TYR A 198 25.13 -23.40 7.61
CA TYR A 198 23.84 -22.92 7.10
C TYR A 198 23.87 -22.47 5.62
N ILE A 199 24.93 -21.79 5.18
CA ILE A 199 25.01 -21.26 3.81
C ILE A 199 25.07 -22.42 2.80
N HIS A 200 25.86 -23.46 3.13
CA HIS A 200 25.94 -24.65 2.30
C HIS A 200 24.63 -25.42 2.27
N ALA A 201 24.05 -25.71 3.44
CA ALA A 201 22.75 -26.38 3.55
C ALA A 201 21.66 -25.64 2.75
N ARG A 202 21.60 -24.31 2.87
CA ARG A 202 20.64 -23.49 2.12
C ARG A 202 20.86 -23.56 0.61
N ALA A 203 22.12 -23.54 0.15
CA ALA A 203 22.43 -23.65 -1.27
C ALA A 203 22.05 -25.03 -1.85
N VAL A 204 22.25 -26.11 -1.08
CA VAL A 204 21.82 -27.46 -1.44
C VAL A 204 20.30 -27.54 -1.48
N PHE A 205 19.62 -27.03 -0.45
CA PHE A 205 18.16 -26.95 -0.37
C PHE A 205 17.56 -26.25 -1.58
N ASN A 206 17.99 -25.02 -1.87
CA ASN A 206 17.48 -24.23 -2.99
C ASN A 206 17.67 -24.93 -4.36
N ARG A 207 18.73 -25.74 -4.48
CA ARG A 207 19.05 -26.43 -5.74
C ARG A 207 18.32 -27.77 -5.89
N LYS A 208 18.17 -28.55 -4.82
CA LYS A 208 17.73 -29.95 -4.87
C LYS A 208 16.29 -30.13 -4.39
N TYR A 209 15.83 -29.36 -3.40
CA TYR A 209 14.60 -29.62 -2.67
C TYR A 209 13.54 -28.53 -2.83
N GLU A 210 13.93 -27.25 -2.91
CA GLU A 210 13.01 -26.13 -3.00
C GLU A 210 12.06 -26.29 -4.21
N ASN A 211 10.76 -26.18 -3.94
CA ASN A 211 9.68 -26.36 -4.91
C ASN A 211 9.58 -27.74 -5.57
N GLN A 212 10.30 -28.76 -5.08
CA GLN A 212 10.19 -30.13 -5.59
C GLN A 212 9.10 -30.93 -4.87
N LEU A 213 8.60 -31.99 -5.52
CA LEU A 213 7.62 -32.91 -4.95
C LEU A 213 8.32 -34.13 -4.35
N VAL A 214 7.95 -34.48 -3.12
CA VAL A 214 8.42 -35.66 -2.41
C VAL A 214 7.25 -36.56 -2.00
N ILE A 215 7.54 -37.85 -1.85
CA ILE A 215 6.62 -38.83 -1.28
C ILE A 215 7.30 -39.43 -0.05
N TRP A 216 6.82 -39.05 1.12
CA TRP A 216 7.38 -39.48 2.41
C TRP A 216 6.29 -40.10 3.29
N THR A 217 6.74 -40.79 4.33
CA THR A 217 5.91 -41.46 5.32
C THR A 217 6.26 -40.94 6.70
N GLY A 218 5.26 -40.64 7.52
CA GLY A 218 5.45 -40.14 8.87
C GLY A 218 4.22 -40.37 9.75
N LEU A 219 4.36 -40.09 11.03
CA LEU A 219 3.29 -40.24 12.02
C LEU A 219 2.55 -38.91 12.19
N TYR A 220 1.23 -38.94 12.09
CA TYR A 220 0.40 -37.78 12.32
C TYR A 220 0.45 -37.36 13.80
N ALA A 221 0.86 -36.11 14.06
CA ALA A 221 1.03 -35.57 15.41
C ALA A 221 -0.17 -34.72 15.86
N GLY A 222 -0.82 -34.02 14.93
CA GLY A 222 -1.98 -33.17 15.22
C GLY A 222 -2.29 -32.19 14.10
N VAL A 223 -3.39 -31.46 14.26
CA VAL A 223 -3.86 -30.43 13.32
C VAL A 223 -4.06 -29.11 14.05
N LYS A 224 -3.77 -28.01 13.35
CA LYS A 224 -4.13 -26.67 13.79
C LYS A 224 -4.86 -25.94 12.66
N GLU A 225 -6.04 -25.43 12.99
CA GLU A 225 -6.80 -24.56 12.11
C GLU A 225 -6.11 -23.19 12.03
N VAL A 226 -5.87 -22.74 10.80
CA VAL A 226 -5.37 -21.38 10.56
C VAL A 226 -6.57 -20.44 10.63
N LYS A 227 -6.81 -19.85 11.80
CA LYS A 227 -7.85 -18.82 11.98
C LYS A 227 -7.36 -17.48 11.41
N GLY A 228 -7.24 -17.41 10.09
CA GLY A 228 -6.96 -16.18 9.37
C GLY A 228 -8.25 -15.43 9.05
N GLN A 229 -8.70 -14.52 9.92
CA GLN A 229 -9.51 -13.39 9.49
C GLN A 229 -8.59 -12.36 8.80
N THR A 230 -8.02 -12.72 7.66
CA THR A 230 -7.46 -11.73 6.76
C THR A 230 -8.57 -11.33 5.79
N LEU A 231 -8.82 -10.02 5.67
CA LEU A 231 -9.71 -9.44 4.65
C LEU A 231 -9.36 -9.89 3.22
N TRP A 232 -8.18 -10.48 3.04
CA TRP A 232 -7.67 -11.11 1.83
C TRP A 232 -7.22 -12.53 2.22
N GLY A 233 -8.07 -13.53 1.95
CA GLY A 233 -7.92 -14.89 2.44
C GLY A 233 -6.62 -15.56 1.98
N THR A 234 -5.88 -16.13 2.92
CA THR A 234 -4.83 -17.11 2.60
C THR A 234 -5.47 -18.43 2.21
N ASP A 235 -5.02 -19.06 1.13
CA ASP A 235 -5.61 -20.29 0.56
C ASP A 235 -5.40 -21.54 1.46
N HIS A 236 -4.69 -21.41 2.58
CA HIS A 236 -4.43 -22.49 3.54
C HIS A 236 -5.49 -22.52 4.65
N ALA A 237 -6.22 -23.63 4.74
CA ALA A 237 -7.26 -23.83 5.74
C ALA A 237 -6.72 -24.49 7.02
N LEU A 238 -5.79 -25.44 6.87
CA LEU A 238 -5.29 -26.29 7.95
C LEU A 238 -3.78 -26.49 7.86
N ASN A 239 -3.12 -26.60 9.02
CA ASN A 239 -1.75 -27.07 9.14
C ASN A 239 -1.76 -28.43 9.85
N LEU A 240 -1.27 -29.46 9.16
CA LEU A 240 -1.06 -30.79 9.74
C LEU A 240 0.39 -30.93 10.19
N PHE A 241 0.59 -31.48 11.37
CA PHE A 241 1.92 -31.71 11.94
C PHE A 241 2.27 -33.18 11.84
N VAL A 242 3.49 -33.46 11.39
CA VAL A 242 3.97 -34.82 11.16
C VAL A 242 5.30 -35.04 11.87
N LYS A 243 5.40 -36.19 12.53
CA LYS A 243 6.60 -36.70 13.16
C LYS A 243 7.28 -37.71 12.24
N MET A 244 8.55 -37.51 11.95
CA MET A 244 9.32 -38.38 11.06
C MET A 244 10.18 -39.36 11.85
N SER A 245 10.62 -40.42 11.17
CA SER A 245 11.58 -41.38 11.69
C SER A 245 12.70 -41.56 10.66
N PRO A 246 13.97 -41.26 10.99
CA PRO A 246 14.47 -40.71 12.26
C PRO A 246 13.97 -39.28 12.50
N THR A 247 13.97 -38.86 13.77
CA THR A 247 13.48 -37.55 14.17
C THR A 247 14.62 -36.55 14.41
N GLU A 248 14.40 -35.27 14.09
CA GLU A 248 15.34 -34.19 14.40
C GLU A 248 15.17 -33.66 15.82
N SER A 249 13.95 -33.67 16.33
CA SER A 249 13.60 -33.08 17.63
C SER A 249 12.78 -34.01 18.49
N TYR A 250 13.09 -34.15 19.77
CA TYR A 250 12.27 -34.98 20.67
C TYR A 250 10.95 -34.31 21.08
N LEU A 251 10.89 -32.97 21.03
CA LEU A 251 9.79 -32.19 21.63
C LEU A 251 8.84 -31.58 20.58
N TYR A 252 9.34 -31.33 19.37
CA TYR A 252 8.59 -30.65 18.32
C TYR A 252 8.29 -31.60 17.16
N PRO A 253 7.19 -31.44 16.41
CA PRO A 253 7.02 -32.09 15.12
C PRO A 253 8.17 -31.75 14.17
N ASP A 254 8.46 -32.61 13.20
CA ASP A 254 9.55 -32.35 12.24
C ASP A 254 9.01 -31.58 11.03
N LEU A 255 7.78 -31.87 10.60
CA LEU A 255 7.16 -31.27 9.41
C LEU A 255 5.83 -30.57 9.72
N MET A 256 5.59 -29.48 9.00
CA MET A 256 4.30 -28.79 8.89
C MET A 256 3.80 -28.89 7.45
N LEU A 257 2.66 -29.55 7.25
CA LEU A 257 1.99 -29.68 5.96
C LEU A 257 0.83 -28.68 5.89
N SER A 258 0.94 -27.66 5.05
CA SER A 258 -0.15 -26.71 4.79
C SER A 258 -1.13 -27.31 3.77
N VAL A 259 -2.40 -27.35 4.14
CA VAL A 259 -3.50 -27.90 3.34
C VAL A 259 -4.33 -26.77 2.76
N SER A 260 -4.56 -26.80 1.45
CA SER A 260 -5.40 -25.79 0.79
C SER A 260 -6.89 -26.01 1.10
N SER A 261 -7.67 -24.92 1.05
CA SER A 261 -9.13 -24.99 1.25
C SER A 261 -9.82 -25.92 0.24
N GLN A 262 -9.29 -25.99 -0.98
CA GLN A 262 -9.79 -26.87 -2.04
C GLN A 262 -9.57 -28.35 -1.70
N MET A 263 -8.39 -28.69 -1.17
CA MET A 263 -8.07 -30.08 -0.80
C MET A 263 -8.92 -30.56 0.37
N LEU A 264 -9.11 -29.72 1.40
CA LEU A 264 -9.94 -30.06 2.55
C LEU A 264 -11.40 -30.37 2.16
N ASN A 265 -11.94 -29.66 1.17
CA ASN A 265 -13.30 -29.91 0.69
C ASN A 265 -13.42 -31.23 -0.08
N ASN A 266 -12.36 -31.62 -0.80
CA ASN A 266 -12.33 -32.84 -1.60
C ASN A 266 -12.01 -34.09 -0.77
N ASP A 267 -11.18 -33.94 0.26
CA ASP A 267 -10.64 -35.05 1.04
C ASP A 267 -10.97 -34.85 2.53
N ARG A 268 -12.19 -35.27 2.91
CA ARG A 268 -12.68 -35.17 4.29
C ARG A 268 -12.03 -36.19 5.22
N ASP A 269 -11.36 -37.20 4.66
CA ASP A 269 -10.70 -38.26 5.44
C ASP A 269 -9.52 -37.70 6.25
N LEU A 270 -9.00 -36.53 5.86
CA LEU A 270 -8.04 -35.71 6.63
C LEU A 270 -8.53 -35.39 8.06
N LEU A 271 -9.85 -35.28 8.27
CA LEU A 271 -10.46 -34.96 9.57
C LEU A 271 -10.62 -36.19 10.47
N LEU A 272 -10.41 -37.39 9.94
CA LEU A 272 -10.59 -38.66 10.66
C LEU A 272 -9.29 -39.22 11.24
N LEU A 273 -8.15 -38.59 10.97
CA LEU A 273 -6.84 -39.03 11.44
C LEU A 273 -6.69 -38.87 12.95
N ASN A 274 -6.26 -39.94 13.62
CA ASN A 274 -5.93 -39.94 15.03
C ASN A 274 -4.42 -39.77 15.23
N LYS A 275 -4.04 -39.08 16.31
CA LYS A 275 -2.64 -38.88 16.67
C LYS A 275 -1.93 -40.24 16.78
N GLY A 276 -0.83 -40.42 16.04
CA GLY A 276 -0.08 -41.67 15.96
C GLY A 276 -0.35 -42.50 14.71
N ASP A 277 -1.33 -42.13 13.88
CA ASP A 277 -1.59 -42.80 12.61
C ASP A 277 -0.45 -42.55 11.61
N GLU A 278 0.00 -43.59 10.94
CA GLU A 278 1.02 -43.49 9.90
C GLU A 278 0.39 -43.09 8.56
N ILE A 279 0.90 -41.97 8.05
CA ILE A 279 0.42 -41.34 6.82
C ILE A 279 1.52 -41.34 5.78
N ARG A 280 1.13 -41.66 4.55
CA ARG A 280 1.93 -41.47 3.35
C ARG A 280 1.42 -40.22 2.64
N PHE A 281 2.29 -39.25 2.42
CA PHE A 281 1.91 -37.99 1.81
C PHE A 281 2.78 -37.67 0.60
N LYS A 282 2.16 -37.04 -0.39
CA LYS A 282 2.83 -36.36 -1.48
C LYS A 282 2.74 -34.87 -1.22
N ALA A 283 3.88 -34.22 -1.07
CA ALA A 283 3.93 -32.81 -0.73
C ALA A 283 5.04 -32.09 -1.48
N ARG A 284 4.87 -30.78 -1.65
CA ARG A 284 5.86 -29.88 -2.25
C ARG A 284 6.63 -29.18 -1.14
N ILE A 285 7.94 -29.22 -1.21
CA ILE A 285 8.79 -28.56 -0.21
C ILE A 285 8.84 -27.06 -0.47
N LEU A 286 8.49 -26.26 0.54
CA LEU A 286 8.49 -24.79 0.46
C LEU A 286 9.61 -24.16 1.30
N GLY A 287 9.85 -24.69 2.50
CA GLY A 287 10.82 -24.12 3.42
C GLY A 287 11.55 -25.18 4.24
N MET A 288 12.85 -24.96 4.43
CA MET A 288 13.64 -25.73 5.38
C MET A 288 13.52 -25.12 6.78
N GLY A 289 13.33 -25.99 7.76
CA GLY A 289 13.36 -25.75 9.19
C GLY A 289 14.69 -26.17 9.82
N ASP A 290 14.67 -26.40 11.14
CA ASP A 290 15.76 -26.87 11.98
C ASP A 290 15.19 -27.68 13.17
N GLU A 291 15.99 -28.00 14.19
CA GLU A 291 15.52 -28.78 15.36
C GLU A 291 14.40 -28.10 16.17
N VAL A 292 14.20 -26.78 15.98
CA VAL A 292 13.20 -25.96 16.69
C VAL A 292 12.07 -25.52 15.77
N ARG A 293 12.36 -25.29 14.48
CA ARG A 293 11.42 -24.84 13.46
C ARG A 293 11.09 -25.98 12.51
N MET A 294 9.81 -26.28 12.35
CA MET A 294 9.34 -27.33 11.44
C MET A 294 9.67 -27.00 9.98
N HIS A 295 10.01 -28.02 9.19
CA HIS A 295 10.09 -27.87 7.73
C HIS A 295 8.69 -27.67 7.15
N HIS A 296 8.54 -26.71 6.25
CA HIS A 296 7.24 -26.35 5.67
C HIS A 296 7.07 -26.98 4.30
N LEU A 297 6.04 -27.81 4.17
CA LEU A 297 5.63 -28.42 2.92
C LEU A 297 4.16 -28.10 2.62
N HIS A 298 3.82 -28.07 1.34
CA HIS A 298 2.46 -27.94 0.86
C HIS A 298 1.91 -29.30 0.45
N LEU A 299 0.84 -29.75 1.10
CA LEU A 299 0.23 -31.05 0.81
C LEU A 299 -0.40 -31.06 -0.59
N VAL A 300 -0.26 -32.17 -1.31
CA VAL A 300 -0.89 -32.41 -2.61
C VAL A 300 -1.83 -33.61 -2.53
N GLU A 301 -1.39 -34.68 -1.88
CA GLU A 301 -2.14 -35.93 -1.75
C GLU A 301 -1.79 -36.58 -0.41
N LEU A 302 -2.80 -37.16 0.26
CA LEU A 302 -2.62 -37.92 1.49
C LEU A 302 -3.23 -39.31 1.35
N ALA A 303 -2.54 -40.33 1.87
CA ALA A 303 -3.05 -41.68 2.02
C ALA A 303 -2.72 -42.21 3.41
N GLY A 304 -3.74 -42.66 4.14
CA GLY A 304 -3.54 -43.42 5.39
C GLY A 304 -3.02 -44.82 5.09
N THR A 305 -2.03 -45.28 5.84
CA THR A 305 -1.50 -46.66 5.68
C THR A 305 -2.25 -47.68 6.54
N GLY A 306 -2.97 -47.22 7.56
CA GLY A 306 -3.68 -48.06 8.53
C GLY A 306 -2.80 -48.57 9.67
N GLU A 307 -1.50 -48.27 9.67
CA GLU A 307 -0.64 -48.51 10.82
C GLU A 307 -0.80 -47.38 11.86
N HIS A 308 -0.78 -47.76 13.14
CA HIS A 308 -0.86 -46.82 14.27
C HIS A 308 0.31 -47.09 15.22
N LYS A 309 1.01 -46.03 15.60
CA LYS A 309 2.12 -46.08 16.57
C LYS A 309 1.89 -45.03 17.65
N GLU A 310 1.91 -45.46 18.91
CA GLU A 310 1.76 -44.54 20.03
C GLU A 310 2.95 -43.58 20.11
N LEU A 311 2.66 -42.27 19.99
CA LEU A 311 3.65 -41.22 20.23
C LEU A 311 3.86 -41.08 21.74
N GLY A 312 4.93 -41.70 22.26
CA GLY A 312 5.24 -41.74 23.70
C GLY A 312 5.58 -40.41 24.37
N VAL A 313 5.46 -39.28 23.66
CA VAL A 313 5.73 -37.93 24.18
C VAL A 313 4.62 -36.96 23.74
N GLU A 314 4.20 -36.09 24.65
CA GLU A 314 3.31 -34.97 24.33
C GLU A 314 4.10 -33.91 23.55
N LEU A 315 3.89 -33.86 22.23
CA LEU A 315 4.54 -32.91 21.34
C LEU A 315 3.99 -31.49 21.55
N ILE A 316 4.90 -30.51 21.59
CA ILE A 316 4.53 -29.09 21.73
C ILE A 316 4.25 -28.53 20.33
N LEU A 317 3.00 -28.19 20.04
CA LEU A 317 2.61 -27.54 18.78
C LEU A 317 2.79 -26.02 18.90
N ARG A 318 3.80 -25.45 18.22
CA ARG A 318 4.00 -23.99 18.14
C ARG A 318 3.50 -23.45 16.81
N ASP A 319 3.06 -22.19 16.85
CA ASP A 319 2.89 -21.42 15.61
C ASP A 319 4.27 -21.12 15.04
N SER A 320 4.54 -21.64 13.84
CA SER A 320 5.67 -21.21 13.04
C SER A 320 5.41 -19.77 12.59
N TYR A 321 6.08 -18.82 13.25
CA TYR A 321 6.29 -17.47 12.76
C TYR A 321 7.73 -17.33 12.26
#